data_AF-A0A9D6PDW7-F1
#
_entry.id   AF-A0A9D6PDW7-F1
#
_cell.length_a   1.000
_cell.length_b   1.000
_cell.length_c   1.000
_cell.angle_alpha   90.00
_cell.angle_beta   90.00
_cell.angle_gamma   90.00
#
_symmetry.space_group_name_H-M   'P 1'
#
loop_
_entity.id
_entity.type
_entity.pdbx_description
1 polymer ?
#
loop_
_entity_poly.entity_id
_entity_poly.type
_entity_poly.pdbx_seq_one_letter_code
_entity_poly.pdbx_strand_id
1 'polypeptide(L)'
;MTGWGSLARDSGFTLGVAVTSTATVWGLPGQVAAAELYAVGAPLLAIALASSMANLRFFPMSLSLLPLFRGDPSSWRWRYVFVAMMSVNTWAVTLRNGPSLPIDQRGPYFTGLSVTCIAAGMIGTAAGYHLAGELPFFVTVSLIFLNPIYFVFLFAGVRARNGVLALIIGAVLGPITHWLSPEWGLPFCGVIAGTVAFYLDRGLRGADA
;
A
#
# COMPACT_ATOMS: atom_id res chain seq x y z
N MET A 1 3.82 1.17 -10.80
CA MET A 1 2.82 0.41 -11.58
C MET A 1 3.39 -0.13 -12.89
N THR A 2 4.44 0.48 -13.45
CA THR A 2 5.22 -0.12 -14.56
C THR A 2 5.67 -1.56 -14.29
N GLY A 3 6.23 -1.84 -13.11
CA GLY A 3 6.61 -3.21 -12.73
C GLY A 3 5.45 -4.20 -12.61
N TRP A 4 4.23 -3.73 -12.32
CA TRP A 4 3.04 -4.59 -12.39
C TRP A 4 2.69 -4.93 -13.83
N GLY A 5 2.72 -3.94 -14.72
CA GLY A 5 2.44 -4.14 -16.14
C GLY A 5 3.32 -5.22 -16.77
N SER A 6 4.62 -5.20 -16.46
CA SER A 6 5.55 -6.23 -16.94
C SER A 6 5.24 -7.61 -16.35
N LEU A 7 5.07 -7.69 -15.03
CA LEU A 7 4.75 -8.94 -14.34
C LEU A 7 3.43 -9.55 -14.81
N ALA A 8 2.41 -8.73 -15.04
CA ALA A 8 1.11 -9.17 -15.51
C ALA A 8 1.20 -9.82 -16.89
N ARG A 9 2.04 -9.28 -17.79
CA ARG A 9 2.31 -9.88 -19.09
C ARG A 9 3.04 -11.22 -18.97
N ASP A 10 4.07 -11.30 -18.12
CA ASP A 10 4.82 -12.54 -17.87
C ASP A 10 3.95 -13.62 -17.20
N SER A 11 2.96 -13.20 -16.40
CA SER A 11 1.96 -14.08 -15.77
C SER A 11 0.83 -14.49 -16.72
N GLY A 12 0.84 -14.05 -17.98
CA GLY A 12 -0.15 -14.39 -19.00
C GLY A 12 -1.47 -13.60 -18.92
N PHE A 13 -1.56 -12.54 -18.11
CA PHE A 13 -2.73 -11.66 -18.12
C PHE A 13 -2.80 -10.83 -19.39
N THR A 14 -4.01 -10.49 -19.83
CA THR A 14 -4.20 -9.52 -20.92
C THR A 14 -3.98 -8.09 -20.43
N LEU A 15 -3.64 -7.19 -21.35
CA LEU A 15 -3.50 -5.76 -21.07
C LEU A 15 -4.75 -5.18 -20.36
N GLY A 16 -5.94 -5.58 -20.81
CA GLY A 16 -7.20 -5.16 -20.22
C GLY A 16 -7.32 -5.54 -18.75
N VAL A 17 -6.92 -6.76 -18.38
CA VAL A 17 -6.93 -7.23 -16.98
C VAL A 17 -5.86 -6.50 -16.16
N ALA A 18 -4.67 -6.28 -16.71
CA ALA A 18 -3.59 -5.55 -16.03
C ALA A 18 -3.98 -4.10 -15.71
N VAL A 19 -4.57 -3.39 -16.67
CA VAL A 19 -5.01 -1.99 -16.47
C VAL A 19 -6.23 -1.93 -15.56
N THR A 20 -7.20 -2.83 -15.72
CA THR A 20 -8.41 -2.87 -14.87
C THR A 20 -8.05 -3.19 -13.43
N SER A 21 -7.17 -4.17 -13.18
CA SER A 21 -6.68 -4.48 -11.83
C SER A 21 -5.92 -3.31 -11.20
N THR A 22 -5.22 -2.52 -12.02
CA THR A 22 -4.64 -1.25 -11.57
C THR A 22 -5.73 -0.31 -11.10
N ALA A 23 -6.76 -0.06 -11.91
CA ALA A 23 -7.85 0.86 -11.58
C ALA A 23 -8.68 0.45 -10.35
N THR A 24 -8.84 -0.86 -10.07
CA THR A 24 -9.79 -1.35 -9.05
C THR A 24 -9.14 -1.79 -7.75
N VAL A 25 -8.03 -2.53 -7.78
CA VAL A 25 -7.39 -3.10 -6.58
C VAL A 25 -6.37 -2.13 -5.97
N TRP A 26 -5.82 -1.24 -6.79
CA TRP A 26 -5.00 -0.09 -6.37
C TRP A 26 -3.98 -0.40 -5.26
N GLY A 27 -3.22 -1.49 -5.43
CA GLY A 27 -2.20 -1.93 -4.46
C GLY A 27 -1.34 -3.07 -4.99
N LEU A 28 -0.05 -2.77 -5.25
CA LEU A 28 0.86 -3.73 -5.88
C LEU A 28 0.96 -5.08 -5.14
N PRO A 29 1.13 -5.13 -3.80
CA PRO A 29 1.21 -6.42 -3.10
C PRO A 29 -0.05 -7.27 -3.27
N GLY A 30 -1.23 -6.66 -3.23
CA GLY A 30 -2.49 -7.38 -3.46
C GLY A 30 -2.66 -7.86 -4.90
N GLN A 31 -2.11 -7.15 -5.88
CA GLN A 31 -2.09 -7.56 -7.29
C GLN A 31 -1.13 -8.74 -7.51
N VAL A 32 0.07 -8.68 -6.93
CA VAL A 32 1.07 -9.76 -7.00
C VAL A 32 0.53 -11.04 -6.36
N ALA A 33 0.00 -10.94 -5.13
CA ALA A 33 -0.62 -12.09 -4.46
C ALA A 33 -1.79 -12.67 -5.26
N ALA A 34 -2.59 -11.82 -5.92
CA ALA A 34 -3.66 -12.27 -6.77
C ALA A 34 -3.17 -13.00 -8.02
N ALA A 35 -2.08 -12.52 -8.65
CA ALA A 35 -1.46 -13.18 -9.79
C ALA A 35 -0.89 -14.57 -9.43
N GLU A 36 -0.16 -14.65 -8.31
CA GLU A 36 0.45 -15.90 -7.83
C GLU A 36 -0.61 -16.96 -7.52
N LEU A 37 -1.66 -16.58 -6.78
CA LEU A 37 -2.75 -17.49 -6.42
C LEU A 37 -3.60 -17.89 -7.63
N TYR A 38 -3.77 -16.99 -8.59
CA TYR A 38 -4.43 -17.32 -9.85
C TYR A 38 -3.62 -18.35 -10.66
N ALA A 39 -2.30 -18.22 -10.70
CA ALA A 39 -1.42 -19.14 -11.42
C ALA A 39 -1.46 -20.58 -10.87
N VAL A 40 -1.67 -20.76 -9.56
CA VAL A 40 -1.83 -22.08 -8.93
C VAL A 40 -3.28 -22.59 -8.91
N GLY A 41 -4.22 -21.89 -9.55
CA GLY A 41 -5.62 -22.30 -9.64
C GLY A 41 -6.39 -22.19 -8.33
N ALA A 42 -5.99 -21.29 -7.42
CA ALA A 42 -6.69 -21.11 -6.15
C ALA A 42 -8.13 -20.61 -6.34
N PRO A 43 -9.06 -20.94 -5.42
CA PRO A 43 -10.43 -20.42 -5.48
C PRO A 43 -10.48 -18.89 -5.45
N LEU A 44 -11.42 -18.29 -6.19
CA LEU A 44 -11.59 -16.83 -6.26
C LEU A 44 -11.70 -16.15 -4.88
N LEU A 45 -12.37 -16.81 -3.93
CA LEU A 45 -12.49 -16.31 -2.57
C LEU A 45 -11.12 -16.22 -1.86
N ALA A 46 -10.24 -17.22 -2.05
CA ALA A 46 -8.90 -17.21 -1.48
C ALA A 46 -8.04 -16.09 -2.09
N ILE A 47 -8.12 -15.88 -3.41
CA ILE A 47 -7.48 -14.78 -4.12
C ILE A 47 -7.94 -13.42 -3.56
N ALA A 48 -9.26 -13.24 -3.40
CA ALA A 48 -9.83 -12.01 -2.87
C ALA A 48 -9.41 -11.74 -1.42
N LEU A 49 -9.40 -12.76 -0.56
CA LEU A 49 -8.98 -12.66 0.83
C LEU A 49 -7.49 -12.33 0.94
N ALA A 50 -6.62 -13.05 0.22
CA ALA A 50 -5.18 -12.80 0.22
C ALA A 50 -4.84 -11.40 -0.30
N SER A 51 -5.48 -10.98 -1.39
CA SER A 51 -5.31 -9.64 -1.95
C SER A 51 -5.75 -8.55 -0.95
N SER A 52 -6.87 -8.77 -0.27
CA SER A 52 -7.38 -7.87 0.78
C SER A 52 -6.44 -7.80 1.99
N MET A 53 -5.94 -8.94 2.45
CA MET A 53 -4.98 -9.01 3.56
C MET A 53 -3.65 -8.33 3.22
N ALA A 54 -3.14 -8.50 1.99
CA ALA A 54 -1.94 -7.83 1.50
C ALA A 54 -2.09 -6.29 1.45
N ASN A 55 -3.33 -5.81 1.36
CA ASN A 55 -3.70 -4.40 1.31
C ASN A 55 -4.28 -3.88 2.64
N LEU A 56 -4.32 -4.69 3.70
CA LEU A 56 -4.91 -4.33 4.99
C LEU A 56 -4.27 -3.09 5.62
N ARG A 57 -3.02 -2.76 5.26
CA ARG A 57 -2.33 -1.52 5.67
C ARG A 57 -3.08 -0.23 5.33
N PHE A 58 -3.97 -0.25 4.33
CA PHE A 58 -4.80 0.91 4.01
C PHE A 58 -5.87 1.19 5.07
N PHE A 59 -6.24 0.20 5.89
CA PHE A 59 -7.18 0.39 6.99
C PHE A 59 -6.68 1.42 8.02
N PRO A 60 -5.54 1.26 8.70
CA PRO A 60 -5.05 2.27 9.64
C PRO A 60 -4.71 3.60 8.95
N MET A 61 -4.23 3.59 7.70
CA MET A 61 -3.99 4.81 6.93
C MET A 61 -5.28 5.62 6.75
N SER A 62 -6.39 4.96 6.41
CA SER A 62 -7.69 5.62 6.22
C SER A 62 -8.20 6.28 7.50
N LEU A 63 -8.03 5.60 8.63
CA LEU A 63 -8.42 6.10 9.95
C LEU A 63 -7.65 7.38 10.33
N SER A 64 -6.37 7.47 9.94
CA SER A 64 -5.55 8.67 10.20
C SER A 64 -5.98 9.90 9.39
N LEU A 65 -6.57 9.71 8.20
CA LEU A 65 -7.09 10.81 7.37
C LEU A 65 -8.50 11.24 7.78
N LEU A 66 -9.28 10.37 8.41
CA LEU A 66 -10.67 10.61 8.74
C LEU A 66 -10.91 11.96 9.47
N PRO A 67 -10.08 12.40 10.43
CA PRO A 67 -10.25 13.69 11.10
C PRO A 67 -10.14 14.90 10.16
N LEU A 68 -9.38 14.80 9.06
CA LEU A 68 -9.23 15.91 8.12
C LEU A 68 -10.51 16.23 7.35
N PHE A 69 -11.38 15.23 7.18
CA PHE A 69 -12.67 15.38 6.48
C PHE A 69 -13.85 15.59 7.44
N ARG A 70 -13.60 15.57 8.76
CA ARG A 70 -14.64 15.90 9.75
C ARG A 70 -14.97 17.39 9.65
N GLY A 71 -16.20 17.70 9.26
CA GLY A 71 -16.68 19.07 9.07
C GLY A 71 -17.13 19.39 7.63
N ASP A 72 -16.82 18.53 6.65
CA ASP A 72 -17.37 18.63 5.29
C ASP A 72 -18.43 17.53 5.06
N PRO A 73 -19.73 17.89 5.03
CA PRO A 73 -20.81 16.93 4.77
C PRO A 73 -20.70 16.22 3.42
N SER A 74 -20.13 16.88 2.40
CA SER A 74 -19.97 16.30 1.06
C SER A 74 -18.89 15.22 1.07
N SER A 75 -17.68 15.58 1.51
CA SER A 75 -16.57 14.62 1.63
C SER A 75 -16.90 13.45 2.56
N TRP A 76 -17.66 13.70 3.62
CA TRP A 76 -18.07 12.65 4.55
C TRP A 76 -19.02 11.61 3.94
N ARG A 77 -19.89 12.01 3.01
CA ARG A 77 -20.79 11.10 2.27
C ARG A 77 -19.99 10.20 1.31
N TRP A 78 -18.94 10.75 0.70
CA TRP A 78 -18.10 10.05 -0.27
C TRP A 78 -16.90 9.30 0.33
N ARG A 79 -16.81 9.23 1.66
CA ARG A 79 -15.66 8.66 2.38
C ARG A 79 -15.26 7.25 1.91
N TYR A 80 -16.22 6.38 1.59
CA TYR A 80 -15.91 5.01 1.15
C TYR A 80 -15.23 5.00 -0.23
N VAL A 81 -15.64 5.89 -1.13
CA VAL A 81 -15.00 6.07 -2.43
C VAL A 81 -13.60 6.65 -2.24
N PHE A 82 -13.42 7.62 -1.34
CA PHE A 82 -12.10 8.17 -1.05
C PHE A 82 -11.13 7.13 -0.48
N VAL A 83 -11.61 6.23 0.38
CA VAL A 83 -10.80 5.11 0.88
C VAL A 83 -10.43 4.15 -0.26
N ALA A 84 -11.35 3.84 -1.18
CA ALA A 84 -11.07 2.98 -2.32
C ALA A 84 -10.06 3.58 -3.31
N MET A 85 -10.04 4.91 -3.44
CA MET A 85 -9.09 5.63 -4.29
C MET A 85 -7.73 5.89 -3.62
N MET A 86 -7.57 5.51 -2.34
CA MET A 86 -6.41 5.87 -1.55
C MET A 86 -5.18 5.07 -1.93
N SER A 87 -4.07 5.76 -2.20
CA SER A 87 -2.72 5.19 -2.22
C SER A 87 -1.92 5.69 -1.04
N VAL A 88 -0.74 5.10 -0.87
CA VAL A 88 0.29 5.61 0.04
C VAL A 88 0.70 7.04 -0.34
N ASN A 89 0.78 7.36 -1.63
CA ASN A 89 1.10 8.71 -2.12
C ASN A 89 0.01 9.72 -1.76
N THR A 90 -1.25 9.40 -2.09
CA THR A 90 -2.38 10.31 -1.82
C THR A 90 -2.53 10.50 -0.31
N TRP A 91 -2.37 9.43 0.47
CA TRP A 91 -2.33 9.51 1.93
C TRP A 91 -1.23 10.43 2.45
N ALA A 92 0.03 10.20 2.08
CA ALA A 92 1.17 10.97 2.60
C ALA A 92 1.06 12.46 2.25
N VAL A 93 0.70 12.76 1.00
CA VAL A 93 0.57 14.14 0.51
C VAL A 93 -0.62 14.84 1.15
N THR A 94 -1.78 14.18 1.27
CA THR A 94 -2.96 14.76 1.94
C THR A 94 -2.75 14.93 3.43
N LEU A 95 -2.05 14.03 4.10
CA LEU A 95 -1.73 14.21 5.53
C LEU A 95 -0.80 15.40 5.75
N ARG A 96 0.14 15.65 4.82
CA ARG A 96 1.08 16.77 4.87
C ARG A 96 0.43 18.12 4.54
N ASN A 97 -0.37 18.18 3.47
CA ASN A 97 -0.90 19.44 2.93
C ASN A 97 -2.37 19.70 3.29
N GLY A 98 -3.12 18.67 3.67
CA GLY A 98 -4.53 18.76 4.03
C GLY A 98 -4.82 19.71 5.20
N PRO A 99 -4.01 19.75 6.28
CA PRO A 99 -4.22 20.70 7.38
C PRO A 99 -4.16 22.17 6.97
N SER A 100 -3.34 22.51 5.97
CA SER A 100 -3.24 23.89 5.45
C SER A 100 -4.39 24.31 4.54
N LEU A 101 -5.23 23.36 4.11
CA LEU A 101 -6.36 23.64 3.22
C LEU A 101 -7.65 23.92 4.01
N PRO A 102 -8.49 24.86 3.54
CA PRO A 102 -9.86 25.01 3.99
C PRO A 102 -10.65 23.70 3.90
N ILE A 103 -11.57 23.46 4.84
CA ILE A 103 -12.28 22.17 4.98
C ILE A 103 -13.04 21.79 3.71
N ASP A 104 -13.66 22.77 3.06
CA ASP A 104 -14.40 22.69 1.80
C ASP A 104 -13.53 22.29 0.60
N GLN A 105 -12.23 22.58 0.64
CA GLN A 105 -11.30 22.28 -0.46
C GLN A 105 -10.61 20.92 -0.33
N ARG A 106 -10.68 20.28 0.85
CA ARG A 106 -9.97 19.01 1.12
C ARG A 106 -10.50 17.86 0.26
N GLY A 107 -11.82 17.76 0.07
CA GLY A 107 -12.46 16.74 -0.77
C GLY A 107 -12.05 16.82 -2.24
N PRO A 108 -12.23 18.00 -2.90
CA PRO A 108 -11.77 18.22 -4.26
C PRO A 108 -10.27 18.00 -4.44
N TYR A 109 -9.44 18.47 -3.50
CA TYR A 109 -7.99 18.26 -3.52
C TYR A 109 -7.63 16.77 -3.49
N PHE A 110 -8.22 16.01 -2.55
CA PHE A 110 -7.97 14.57 -2.44
C PHE A 110 -8.43 13.81 -3.69
N THR A 111 -9.58 14.20 -4.24
CA THR A 111 -10.14 13.58 -5.46
C THR A 111 -9.23 13.83 -6.65
N GLY A 112 -8.83 15.09 -6.89
CA GLY A 112 -7.91 15.44 -7.98
C GLY A 112 -6.60 14.69 -7.88
N LEU A 113 -5.98 14.70 -6.69
CA LEU A 113 -4.73 13.98 -6.44
C LEU A 113 -4.87 12.47 -6.71
N SER A 114 -5.98 11.87 -6.27
CA SER A 114 -6.22 10.44 -6.43
C SER A 114 -6.48 10.06 -7.89
N VAL A 115 -7.26 10.85 -8.62
CA VAL A 115 -7.49 10.64 -10.06
C VAL A 115 -6.18 10.77 -10.84
N THR A 116 -5.35 11.77 -10.54
CA THR A 116 -4.03 11.92 -11.17
C THR A 116 -3.15 10.70 -10.90
N CYS A 117 -3.12 10.22 -9.65
CA CYS A 117 -2.36 9.02 -9.32
C CYS A 117 -2.90 7.80 -10.08
N ILE A 118 -4.21 7.60 -10.14
CA ILE A 118 -4.86 6.48 -10.86
C ILE A 118 -4.54 6.51 -12.35
N ALA A 119 -4.71 7.66 -12.99
CA ALA A 119 -4.37 7.85 -14.40
C ALA A 119 -2.90 7.55 -14.68
N ALA A 120 -1.99 8.13 -13.89
CA ALA A 120 -0.56 7.86 -14.01
C ALA A 120 -0.22 6.38 -13.77
N GLY A 121 -0.91 5.74 -12.82
CA GLY A 121 -0.80 4.32 -12.54
C GLY A 121 -1.20 3.45 -13.74
N MET A 122 -2.35 3.72 -14.34
CA MET A 122 -2.85 3.00 -15.53
C MET A 122 -1.92 3.18 -16.73
N ILE A 123 -1.46 4.41 -16.99
CA ILE A 123 -0.47 4.70 -18.04
C ILE A 123 0.82 3.93 -17.78
N GLY A 124 1.31 3.95 -16.54
CA GLY A 124 2.48 3.20 -16.13
C GLY A 124 2.33 1.69 -16.33
N THR A 125 1.18 1.12 -15.97
CA THR A 125 0.88 -0.30 -16.19
C THR A 125 0.85 -0.63 -17.68
N ALA A 126 0.18 0.16 -18.51
CA ALA A 126 0.13 -0.06 -19.95
C ALA A 126 1.53 0.02 -20.58
N ALA A 127 2.30 1.04 -20.23
CA ALA A 127 3.69 1.17 -20.68
C ALA A 127 4.52 -0.05 -20.26
N GLY A 128 4.47 -0.44 -18.98
CA GLY A 128 5.20 -1.60 -18.47
C GLY A 128 4.80 -2.92 -19.13
N TYR A 129 3.52 -3.08 -19.47
CA TYR A 129 3.02 -4.24 -20.20
C TYR A 129 3.61 -4.31 -21.62
N HIS A 130 3.66 -3.20 -22.35
CA HIS A 130 4.26 -3.17 -23.68
C HIS A 130 5.78 -3.39 -23.63
N LEU A 131 6.46 -2.76 -22.67
CA LEU A 131 7.91 -2.83 -22.46
C LEU A 131 8.40 -4.19 -21.96
N ALA A 132 7.56 -5.04 -21.35
CA ALA A 132 7.98 -6.31 -20.75
C ALA A 132 8.71 -7.26 -21.72
N GLY A 133 8.39 -7.20 -23.02
CA GLY A 133 9.02 -8.03 -24.05
C GLY A 133 10.35 -7.49 -24.59
N GLU A 134 10.67 -6.23 -24.31
CA GLU A 134 11.89 -5.56 -24.80
C GLU A 134 12.92 -5.33 -23.69
N LEU A 135 12.50 -5.39 -22.43
CA LEU A 135 13.35 -5.16 -21.28
C LEU A 135 14.15 -6.42 -20.91
N PRO A 136 15.48 -6.30 -20.68
CA PRO A 136 16.27 -7.39 -20.11
C PRO A 136 15.70 -7.82 -18.74
N PHE A 137 15.79 -9.12 -18.43
CA PHE A 137 15.27 -9.71 -17.18
C PHE A 137 15.63 -8.90 -15.92
N PHE A 138 16.88 -8.43 -15.83
CA PHE A 138 17.35 -7.62 -14.69
C PHE A 138 16.58 -6.32 -14.48
N VAL A 139 16.09 -5.69 -15.57
CA VAL A 139 15.31 -4.45 -15.49
C VAL A 139 13.90 -4.75 -14.97
N THR A 140 13.26 -5.81 -15.45
CA THR A 140 11.95 -6.26 -14.96
C THR A 140 11.98 -6.55 -13.47
N VAL A 141 12.97 -7.31 -13.01
CA VAL A 141 13.17 -7.61 -11.59
C VAL A 141 13.40 -6.32 -10.78
N SER A 142 14.25 -5.41 -11.28
CA SER A 142 14.51 -4.13 -10.61
C SER A 142 13.24 -3.27 -10.46
N LEU A 143 12.38 -3.25 -11.49
CA LEU A 143 11.10 -2.52 -11.45
C LEU A 143 10.12 -3.11 -10.43
N ILE A 144 10.15 -4.42 -10.19
CA ILE A 144 9.36 -5.09 -9.15
C ILE A 144 9.89 -4.71 -7.76
N PHE A 145 11.21 -4.77 -7.55
CA PHE A 145 11.85 -4.43 -6.28
C PHE A 145 11.81 -2.94 -5.93
N LEU A 146 11.49 -2.07 -6.90
CA LEU A 146 11.31 -0.64 -6.66
C LEU A 146 10.22 -0.36 -5.62
N ASN A 147 9.20 -1.21 -5.52
CA ASN A 147 8.11 -1.02 -4.56
C ASN A 147 8.56 -1.24 -3.09
N PRO A 148 9.22 -2.36 -2.73
CA PRO A 148 9.90 -2.49 -1.44
C PRO A 148 10.85 -1.32 -1.12
N ILE A 149 11.67 -0.89 -2.10
CA ILE A 149 12.61 0.23 -1.93
C ILE A 149 11.86 1.53 -1.62
N TYR A 150 10.77 1.81 -2.34
CA TYR A 150 9.90 2.95 -2.09
C TYR A 150 9.34 2.94 -0.66
N PHE A 151 8.91 1.78 -0.16
CA PHE A 151 8.46 1.65 1.23
C PHE A 151 9.59 1.92 2.22
N VAL A 152 10.80 1.41 1.97
CA VAL A 152 11.97 1.71 2.83
C VAL A 152 12.23 3.21 2.88
N PHE A 153 12.20 3.92 1.74
CA PHE A 153 12.37 5.38 1.72
C PHE A 153 11.26 6.13 2.44
N LEU A 154 10.00 5.71 2.24
CA LEU A 154 8.86 6.29 2.94
C LEU A 154 9.00 6.12 4.46
N PHE A 155 9.40 4.93 4.91
CA PHE A 155 9.56 4.64 6.33
C PHE A 155 10.84 5.26 6.93
N ALA A 156 11.89 5.48 6.15
CA ALA A 156 13.05 6.25 6.57
C ALA A 156 12.70 7.71 6.90
N GLY A 157 11.61 8.24 6.33
CA GLY A 157 11.06 9.55 6.68
C GLY A 157 10.30 9.60 8.01
N VAL A 158 10.05 8.46 8.66
CA VAL A 158 9.31 8.39 9.93
C VAL A 158 10.20 8.90 11.06
N ARG A 159 9.83 10.06 11.63
CA ARG A 159 10.54 10.68 12.75
C ARG A 159 10.02 10.30 14.13
N ALA A 160 8.84 9.68 14.20
CA ALA A 160 8.25 9.27 15.47
C ALA A 160 8.99 8.05 16.04
N ARG A 161 9.48 8.15 17.28
CA ARG A 161 10.20 7.08 17.99
C ARG A 161 9.48 5.72 17.94
N ASN A 162 8.19 5.70 18.27
CA ASN A 162 7.35 4.50 18.16
C ASN A 162 7.38 3.88 16.75
N GLY A 163 7.35 4.71 15.70
CA GLY A 163 7.39 4.22 14.32
C GLY A 163 8.73 3.60 13.94
N VAL A 164 9.84 4.17 14.42
CA VAL A 164 11.19 3.61 14.23
C VAL A 164 11.34 2.29 15.00
N LEU A 165 10.86 2.22 16.24
CA LEU A 165 10.87 1.00 17.04
C LEU A 165 10.08 -0.12 16.36
N ALA A 166 8.87 0.18 15.88
CA ALA A 166 8.04 -0.78 15.15
C ALA A 166 8.73 -1.29 13.88
N LEU A 167 9.43 -0.43 13.15
CA LEU A 167 10.19 -0.81 11.96
C LEU A 167 11.34 -1.77 12.29
N ILE A 168 12.14 -1.45 13.30
CA ILE A 168 13.29 -2.28 13.70
C ILE A 168 12.82 -3.64 14.23
N ILE A 169 11.84 -3.64 15.13
CA ILE A 169 11.29 -4.88 15.69
C ILE A 169 10.66 -5.73 14.59
N GLY A 170 9.91 -5.11 13.67
CA GLY A 170 9.32 -5.80 12.53
C GLY A 170 10.36 -6.38 11.56
N ALA A 171 11.47 -5.67 11.33
CA ALA A 171 12.56 -6.17 10.49
C ALA A 171 13.25 -7.41 11.09
N VAL A 172 13.37 -7.48 12.42
CA VAL A 172 13.93 -8.65 13.13
C VAL A 172 12.90 -9.79 13.22
N LEU A 173 11.64 -9.48 13.55
CA LEU A 173 10.59 -10.51 13.68
C LEU A 173 10.18 -11.09 12.32
N GLY A 174 10.24 -10.32 11.24
CA GLY A 174 9.74 -10.72 9.92
C GLY A 174 10.31 -12.07 9.43
N PRO A 175 11.63 -12.27 9.39
CA PRO A 175 12.23 -13.55 9.04
C PRO A 175 11.81 -14.69 9.97
N ILE A 176 11.69 -14.41 11.27
CA ILE A 176 11.35 -15.40 12.31
C ILE A 176 9.89 -15.86 12.14
N THR A 177 8.96 -14.92 11.97
CA THR A 177 7.53 -15.26 11.79
C THR A 177 7.26 -15.92 10.45
N HIS A 178 8.02 -15.57 9.41
CA HIS A 178 7.94 -16.25 8.12
C HIS A 178 8.41 -17.70 8.21
N TRP A 179 9.43 -17.98 9.05
CA TRP A 179 9.88 -19.34 9.34
C TRP A 179 8.84 -20.18 10.10
N LEU A 180 8.09 -19.59 11.05
CA LEU A 180 7.02 -20.30 11.76
C LEU A 180 5.81 -20.59 10.87
N SER A 181 5.36 -19.59 10.11
CA SER A 181 4.21 -19.74 9.22
C SER A 181 4.36 -18.79 8.03
N PRO A 182 4.61 -19.28 6.81
CA PRO A 182 4.71 -18.44 5.63
C PRO A 182 3.42 -17.67 5.34
N GLU A 183 2.27 -18.27 5.65
CA GLU A 183 0.93 -17.75 5.35
C GLU A 183 0.40 -16.72 6.37
N TRP A 184 0.66 -16.92 7.67
CA TRP A 184 0.23 -16.00 8.74
C TRP A 184 1.34 -15.14 9.33
N GLY A 185 2.58 -15.34 8.87
CA GLY A 185 3.76 -14.67 9.44
C GLY A 185 3.72 -13.15 9.29
N LEU A 186 3.13 -12.63 8.21
CA LEU A 186 3.04 -11.19 7.96
C LEU A 186 2.04 -10.49 8.91
N PRO A 187 0.78 -10.94 9.04
CA PRO A 187 -0.16 -10.37 10.01
C PRO A 187 0.35 -10.47 11.46
N PHE A 188 0.88 -11.63 11.86
CA PHE A 188 1.40 -11.81 13.21
C PHE A 188 2.61 -10.92 13.50
N CYS A 189 3.56 -10.81 12.55
CA CYS A 189 4.69 -9.89 12.69
C CYS A 189 4.20 -8.45 12.90
N GLY A 190 3.26 -7.98 12.09
CA GLY A 190 2.73 -6.63 12.20
C GLY A 190 2.08 -6.35 13.56
N VAL A 191 1.23 -7.25 14.05
CA VAL A 191 0.56 -7.10 15.35
C VAL A 191 1.54 -7.18 16.51
N ILE A 192 2.42 -8.17 16.51
CA ILE A 192 3.39 -8.38 17.59
C ILE A 192 4.40 -7.23 17.62
N ALA A 193 5.03 -6.90 16.50
CA ALA A 193 6.02 -5.83 16.42
C ALA A 193 5.42 -4.47 16.79
N GLY A 194 4.21 -4.17 16.31
CA GLY A 194 3.51 -2.93 16.63
C GLY A 194 3.14 -2.82 18.12
N THR A 195 2.70 -3.92 18.72
CA THR A 195 2.32 -3.98 20.14
C THR A 195 3.53 -3.85 21.05
N VAL A 196 4.61 -4.57 20.75
CA VAL A 196 5.88 -4.47 21.49
C VAL A 196 6.46 -3.06 21.38
N ALA A 197 6.47 -2.47 20.18
CA ALA A 197 6.94 -1.09 19.97
C ALA A 197 6.12 -0.08 20.79
N PHE A 198 4.80 -0.23 20.83
CA PHE A 198 3.92 0.66 21.60
C PHE A 198 4.21 0.62 23.10
N TYR A 199 4.34 -0.58 23.68
CA TYR A 199 4.65 -0.72 25.11
C TYR A 199 6.05 -0.22 25.44
N LEU A 200 7.04 -0.46 24.56
CA LEU A 200 8.39 0.07 24.73
C LEU A 200 8.43 1.60 24.68
N ASP A 201 7.78 2.23 23.69
CA ASP A 201 7.70 3.70 23.60
C ASP A 201 7.01 4.30 24.84
N ARG A 202 5.94 3.66 25.32
CA ARG A 202 5.22 4.10 26.52
C ARG A 202 6.07 3.98 27.78
N GLY A 203 6.80 2.88 27.95
CA GLY A 203 7.71 2.69 29.09
C GLY A 203 8.86 3.69 29.10
N LEU A 204 9.41 4.01 27.93
CA LEU A 204 10.50 4.97 27.81
C LEU A 204 10.05 6.41 28.06
N ARG A 205 8.85 6.80 27.59
CA ARG A 205 8.26 8.12 27.93
C ARG A 205 7.95 8.28 29.42
N GLY A 206 7.66 7.19 30.12
CA GLY A 206 7.43 7.19 31.57
C GLY A 206 8.71 7.20 32.40
N ALA A 207 9.87 6.90 31.81
CA ALA A 207 11.18 7.00 32.46
C ALA A 207 11.82 8.39 32.30
N ASP A 208 11.35 9.17 31.32
CA ASP A 208 11.81 10.54 31.03
C ASP A 208 10.96 11.63 31.75
N ALA A 209 9.99 11.23 32.59
CA ALA A 209 9.08 12.11 33.36
C ALA A 209 9.30 11.96 34.87
#